data_AF-A0A6G8NK53-F1
#
_entry.id   AF-A0A6G8NK53-F1
#
_cell.length_a   1.000
_cell.length_b   1.000
_cell.length_c   1.000
_cell.angle_alpha   90.00
_cell.angle_beta   90.00
_cell.angle_gamma   90.00
#
_symmetry.space_group_name_H-M   'P 1'
#
loop_
_entity.id
_entity.type
_entity.pdbx_description
1 polymer ?
#
loop_
_entity_poly.entity_id
_entity_poly.type
_entity_poly.pdbx_seq_one_letter_code
_entity_poly.pdbx_strand_id
1 'polypeptide(L)' 'MHATQSTSRITLAARGIEATLTTEEAACALNRATQTLRKWACLENGPIRPVRIHRRLAWRVSDIQALLNGGQ' A
#
# COMPACT_ATOMS: atom_id res chain seq x y z
N MET A 1 -3.45 26.54 12.12
CA MET A 1 -3.19 26.79 10.68
C MET A 1 -2.85 25.46 9.97
N HIS A 2 -3.80 24.53 9.84
CA HIS A 2 -3.55 23.26 9.12
C HIS A 2 -4.19 23.32 7.75
N ALA A 3 -3.34 23.43 6.72
CA ALA A 3 -3.75 23.52 5.33
C ALA A 3 -4.44 22.23 4.86
N THR A 4 -5.54 22.44 4.16
CA THR A 4 -6.36 21.50 3.41
C THR A 4 -5.53 20.78 2.33
N GLN A 5 -5.16 19.53 2.59
CA GLN A 5 -4.63 18.62 1.57
C GLN A 5 -5.81 17.93 0.87
N SER A 6 -6.46 18.61 -0.07
CA SER A 6 -7.48 18.00 -0.92
C SER A 6 -7.25 18.42 -2.36
N THR A 7 -7.45 17.47 -3.29
CA THR A 7 -7.53 17.66 -4.76
C THR A 7 -6.24 17.45 -5.59
N SER A 8 -5.46 16.39 -5.35
CA SER A 8 -4.44 15.97 -6.36
C SER A 8 -4.37 14.46 -6.67
N ARG A 9 -5.15 13.62 -5.96
CA ARG A 9 -5.09 12.16 -6.12
C ARG A 9 -5.86 11.63 -7.35
N ILE A 10 -6.84 12.38 -7.86
CA ILE A 10 -7.78 11.90 -8.90
C ILE A 10 -7.10 11.80 -10.28
N THR A 11 -6.10 12.64 -10.58
CA THR A 11 -5.48 12.69 -11.91
C THR A 11 -4.43 11.60 -12.16
N LEU A 12 -3.86 11.00 -11.11
CA LEU A 12 -2.82 9.96 -11.24
C LEU A 12 -3.42 8.59 -11.61
N ALA A 13 -4.54 8.23 -10.98
CA ALA A 13 -5.25 6.98 -11.26
C ALA A 13 -5.72 6.90 -12.73
N ALA A 14 -6.20 8.01 -13.29
CA ALA A 14 -6.61 8.10 -14.69
C ALA A 14 -5.47 7.87 -15.69
N ARG A 15 -4.20 8.02 -15.26
CA ARG A 15 -3.00 7.77 -16.08
C ARG A 15 -2.46 6.34 -15.92
N GLY A 16 -3.20 5.45 -15.24
CA GLY A 16 -2.76 4.09 -14.94
C GLY A 16 -1.67 4.03 -13.86
N ILE A 17 -1.43 5.13 -13.15
CA ILE A 17 -0.48 5.17 -12.04
C ILE A 17 -1.25 4.72 -10.80
N GLU A 18 -1.21 3.41 -10.54
CA GLU A 18 -1.85 2.84 -9.36
C GLU A 18 -1.29 3.49 -8.09
N ALA A 19 -2.18 3.82 -7.15
CA ALA A 19 -1.76 4.33 -5.86
C ALA A 19 -0.98 3.23 -5.11
N THR A 20 0.33 3.46 -4.92
CA THR A 20 1.14 2.65 -4.02
C THR A 20 1.32 3.36 -2.69
N LEU A 21 1.02 2.67 -1.61
CA LEU A 21 1.20 3.14 -0.24
C LEU A 21 2.59 2.78 0.28
N THR A 22 3.03 3.59 1.25
CA THR A 22 4.18 3.26 2.08
C THR A 22 3.86 2.10 3.02
N THR A 23 4.89 1.45 3.58
CA THR A 23 4.70 0.36 4.55
C THR A 23 3.90 0.82 5.79
N GLU A 24 4.03 2.07 6.21
CA GLU A 24 3.26 2.62 7.35
C GLU A 24 1.77 2.78 7.02
N GLU A 25 1.46 3.35 5.86
CA GLU A 25 0.07 3.50 5.41
C GLU A 25 -0.60 2.14 5.17
N ALA A 26 0.12 1.20 4.55
CA ALA A 26 -0.36 -0.16 4.35
C ALA A 26 -0.61 -0.89 5.69
N ALA A 27 0.28 -0.69 6.67
CA ALA A 27 0.14 -1.23 8.03
C ALA A 27 -1.12 -0.68 8.72
N CYS A 28 -1.32 0.64 8.63
CA CYS A 28 -2.49 1.30 9.18
C CYS A 28 -3.78 0.78 8.53
N ALA A 29 -3.82 0.68 7.19
CA ALA A 29 -4.98 0.21 6.44
C ALA A 29 -5.37 -1.24 6.77
N LEU A 30 -4.37 -2.12 6.96
CA LEU A 30 -4.60 -3.52 7.30
C LEU A 30 -4.80 -3.76 8.81
N ASN A 31 -4.72 -2.71 9.63
CA ASN A 31 -4.67 -2.82 11.10
C ASN A 31 -3.60 -3.82 11.58
N ARG A 32 -2.40 -3.75 10.98
CA ARG A 32 -1.26 -4.63 11.31
C ARG A 32 -0.02 -3.81 11.68
N ALA A 33 0.93 -4.45 12.36
CA ALA A 33 2.23 -3.84 12.63
C ALA A 33 3.07 -3.74 11.33
N THR A 34 3.83 -2.64 11.19
CA THR A 34 4.76 -2.44 10.06
C THR A 34 5.82 -3.53 9.96
N GLN A 35 6.24 -4.11 11.10
CA GLN A 35 7.18 -5.22 11.16
C GLN A 35 6.63 -6.48 10.45
N THR A 36 5.31 -6.71 10.53
CA THR A 36 4.64 -7.83 9.85
C THR A 36 4.72 -7.68 8.34
N LEU A 37 4.45 -6.47 7.82
CA LEU A 37 4.59 -6.18 6.39
C LEU A 37 6.04 -6.31 5.91
N ARG A 38 7.03 -5.89 6.71
CA ARG A 38 8.45 -6.12 6.39
C ARG A 38 8.79 -7.61 6.35
N LYS A 39 8.25 -8.41 7.28
CA LYS A 39 8.39 -9.87 7.25
C LYS A 39 7.76 -10.48 6.00
N TRP A 40 6.57 -10.03 5.59
CA TRP A 40 5.95 -10.47 4.33
C TRP A 40 6.82 -10.13 3.11
N ALA A 41 7.44 -8.95 3.10
CA ALA A 41 8.35 -8.54 2.03
C ALA A 41 9.65 -9.36 1.96
N CYS A 42 10.19 -9.75 3.12
CA CYS A 42 11.43 -10.53 3.19
C CYS A 42 11.22 -12.03 3.01
N LEU A 43 10.14 -12.59 3.56
CA LEU A 43 9.83 -14.02 3.53
C LEU A 43 9.03 -14.42 2.28
N GLU A 44 8.54 -13.44 1.52
CA GLU A 44 7.71 -13.62 0.32
C GLU A 44 6.47 -14.51 0.57
N ASN A 45 6.08 -14.66 1.83
CA ASN A 45 5.03 -15.54 2.35
C ASN A 45 3.83 -14.72 2.89
N GLY A 46 3.57 -13.57 2.28
CA GLY A 46 2.47 -12.69 2.65
C GLY A 46 1.29 -12.80 1.67
N PRO A 47 0.07 -12.48 2.11
CA PRO A 47 -1.11 -12.46 1.24
C PRO A 47 -1.04 -11.38 0.14
N ILE A 48 -0.22 -10.35 0.36
CA ILE A 48 0.06 -9.30 -0.61
C ILE A 48 1.58 -9.18 -0.82
N ARG A 49 1.98 -8.90 -2.06
CA ARG A 49 3.39 -8.74 -2.43
C ARG A 49 3.75 -7.26 -2.59
N PRO A 50 4.89 -6.80 -2.05
CA PRO A 50 5.34 -5.42 -2.27
C PRO A 50 5.90 -5.26 -3.68
N VAL A 51 5.63 -4.11 -4.28
CA VAL A 51 6.32 -3.60 -5.46
C VAL A 51 7.67 -3.03 -5.02
N ARG A 52 8.76 -3.59 -5.54
CA ARG A 52 10.12 -3.12 -5.25
C ARG A 52 10.45 -1.93 -6.17
N ILE A 53 10.33 -0.71 -5.64
CA ILE A 53 10.72 0.51 -6.37
C ILE A 53 12.09 0.93 -5.83
N HIS A 54 13.15 0.46 -6.49
CA HIS A 54 14.53 0.62 -6.02
C HIS A 54 14.70 0.12 -4.57
N ARG A 55 15.04 1.02 -3.63
CA ARG A 55 15.26 0.73 -2.21
C ARG A 55 13.99 0.89 -1.36
N ARG A 56 12.82 1.10 -1.98
CA ARG A 56 11.55 1.31 -1.28
C ARG A 56 10.59 0.15 -1.53
N LEU A 57 9.91 -0.26 -0.48
CA LEU A 57 8.77 -1.18 -0.55
C LEU A 57 7.52 -0.34 -0.78
N ALA A 58 6.87 -0.57 -1.90
CA ALA A 58 5.61 0.05 -2.27
C ALA A 58 4.50 -1.00 -2.22
N TRP A 59 3.36 -0.69 -1.61
CA TRP A 59 2.23 -1.61 -1.48
C TRP A 59 1.07 -1.11 -2.33
N ARG A 60 0.58 -1.92 -3.28
CA ARG A 60 -0.55 -1.49 -4.13
C ARG A 60 -1.83 -1.40 -3.31
N VAL A 61 -2.55 -0.29 -3.44
CA VAL A 61 -3.88 -0.12 -2.81
C VAL A 61 -4.83 -1.21 -3.28
N SER A 62 -4.79 -1.57 -4.57
CA SER A 62 -5.62 -2.62 -5.18
C SER A 62 -5.47 -3.97 -4.47
N ASP A 63 -4.23 -4.38 -4.17
CA ASP A 63 -3.95 -5.64 -3.45
C ASP A 63 -4.44 -5.58 -2.00
N ILE A 64 -4.23 -4.45 -1.31
CA ILE A 64 -4.70 -4.24 0.07
C ILE A 64 -6.22 -4.30 0.11
N GLN A 65 -6.90 -3.66 -0.85
CA GLN A 65 -8.35 -3.64 -0.94
C GLN A 65 -8.92 -5.01 -1.29
N ALA A 66 -8.28 -5.76 -2.19
CA ALA A 66 -8.62 -7.15 -2.47
C ALA A 66 -8.48 -8.03 -1.22
N LEU A 67 -7.42 -7.84 -0.43
CA LEU A 67 -7.22 -8.56 0.82
C LEU A 67 -8.31 -8.23 1.87
N LEU A 68 -8.65 -6.94 2.01
CA LEU A 68 -9.71 -6.50 2.93
C LEU A 68 -11.10 -6.99 2.51
N ASN A 69 -11.35 -7.14 1.21
CA ASN A 69 -12.61 -7.66 0.67
C ASN A 69 -12.76 -9.19 0.80
N GLY A 70 -11.82 -9.88 1.45
CA GLY A 70 -11.97 -11.28 1.81
C GLY A 70 -11.19 -12.28 0.96
N GLY A 71 -10.05 -11.85 0.37
CA GLY A 71 -9.00 -12.71 -0.19
C GLY A 71 -9.48 -14.03 -0.79
N GLN A 72 -9.83 -14.02 -2.08
CA GLN A 72 -10.17 -15.24 -2.83
C GLN A 72 -9.00 -16.21 -2.94
#